data_AF-G9NJN0-F1
#
_entry.id   AF-G9NJN0-F1
#
_cell.length_a   1.000
_cell.length_b   1.000
_cell.length_c   1.000
_cell.angle_alpha   90.00
_cell.angle_beta   90.00
_cell.angle_gamma   90.00
#
_symmetry.space_group_name_H-M   'P 1'
#
loop_
_entity.id
_entity.type
_entity.pdbx_description
1 polymer ?
#
loop_
_entity_poly.entity_id
_entity_poly.type
_entity_poly.pdbx_seq_one_letter_code
_entity_poly.pdbx_strand_id
1 'polypeptide(L)'
;MGLEFAGQSEPQLPPSNDDVATINQNMLKVTRQNISICDSYMPEIEAFLKVVESKGRNPRVTGLLSFIRKLRKEHDILKRVESELVDEEQDEIGLGLLNRKLVASSTIVNHGQVHWDILKRCRSFRIVNQAFQGSAKEDRKKQVSRIIGDGREKQQLNRTLKEQAKVEVDVVEGGSEWLDIRWLQADRLARQMTDCGWAWGDYQLGDGVDPEEWEDTPLAKQMKRLVAAAKMNRHEYRIPRLRIVFPNITKGENEDVDVLLDQICRLDPLVEIIIEDSSSVFMKTPPPILQDAIRNLIGDEFDGLTNSLNMDHTILVDLISDITHFKLQSQPWQAQTTQLQIEEERRQGGVMVRALYPILQGRTLICTQEAAEHFHEVLSTVGTATERERGRLLVPYDDETRSMSTEDIRSRFEELSTHPLPHNVQVPIRILDETWTMATVTQAVADGRLPKVALDVAQCGAFKSSKLSIYMYGWATGNVTITSNKEVRGQIRTWVEANRRDDQECGPIIWRIDVTRNLLAKSATPPSALKAENGLDVDTLTRQR
;
A
#
# COMPACT_ATOMS: atom_id res chain seq x y z
N MET A 1 43.01 68.46 -12.46
CA MET A 1 41.94 69.37 -12.91
C MET A 1 41.31 68.71 -14.14
N GLY A 2 40.09 68.23 -14.16
CA GLY A 2 39.03 68.20 -13.15
C GLY A 2 38.15 66.96 -13.39
N LEU A 3 37.57 66.48 -12.29
CA LEU A 3 36.49 65.48 -12.26
C LEU A 3 35.19 66.15 -12.73
N GLU A 4 34.40 65.46 -13.56
CA GLU A 4 32.98 65.77 -13.74
C GLU A 4 32.12 64.59 -13.29
N PHE A 5 31.03 64.98 -12.65
CA PHE A 5 30.27 64.25 -11.64
C PHE A 5 29.17 63.35 -12.21
N ALA A 6 28.81 62.38 -11.38
CA ALA A 6 27.70 61.44 -11.51
C ALA A 6 26.36 62.10 -11.91
N GLY A 7 25.68 61.47 -12.86
CA GLY A 7 24.26 61.71 -13.14
C GLY A 7 23.41 61.28 -11.95
N GLN A 8 22.65 62.24 -11.41
CA GLN A 8 21.63 62.01 -10.40
C GLN A 8 20.46 61.25 -11.03
N SER A 9 20.11 60.11 -10.45
CA SER A 9 18.85 59.41 -10.71
C SER A 9 17.68 60.24 -10.18
N GLU A 10 16.77 60.61 -11.08
CA GLU A 10 15.50 61.25 -10.75
C GLU A 10 14.68 60.39 -9.76
N PRO A 11 14.00 61.01 -8.78
CA PRO A 11 13.06 60.30 -7.92
C PRO A 11 11.82 59.89 -8.72
N GLN A 12 11.54 58.58 -8.80
CA GLN A 12 10.29 58.06 -9.35
C GLN A 12 9.11 58.69 -8.61
N LEU A 13 8.21 59.34 -9.36
CA LEU A 13 6.93 59.85 -8.87
C LEU A 13 6.12 58.69 -8.26
N PRO A 14 5.38 58.90 -7.15
CA PRO A 14 4.51 57.87 -6.61
C PRO A 14 3.45 57.47 -7.66
N PRO A 15 3.06 56.19 -7.73
CA PRO A 15 2.07 55.69 -8.68
C PRO A 15 0.75 56.45 -8.54
N SER A 16 0.04 56.65 -9.66
CA SER A 16 -1.22 57.39 -9.65
C SER A 16 -2.30 56.59 -8.90
N ASN A 17 -3.31 57.26 -8.32
CA ASN A 17 -4.44 56.57 -7.66
C ASN A 17 -5.17 55.59 -8.60
N ASP A 18 -5.12 55.84 -9.91
CA ASP A 18 -5.69 54.97 -10.94
C ASP A 18 -4.89 53.66 -11.11
N ASP A 19 -3.57 53.69 -10.89
CA ASP A 19 -2.71 52.49 -10.92
C ASP A 19 -3.00 51.59 -9.71
N VAL A 20 -3.18 52.19 -8.53
CA VAL A 20 -3.52 51.48 -7.28
C VAL A 20 -4.88 50.79 -7.39
N ALA A 21 -5.89 51.49 -7.92
CA ALA A 21 -7.22 50.92 -8.15
C ALA A 21 -7.19 49.76 -9.17
N THR A 22 -6.40 49.89 -10.22
CA THR A 22 -6.24 48.84 -11.25
C THR A 22 -5.53 47.59 -10.69
N ILE A 23 -4.48 47.78 -9.89
CA ILE A 23 -3.78 46.69 -9.20
C ILE A 23 -4.74 45.98 -8.23
N ASN A 24 -5.51 46.73 -7.44
CA ASN A 24 -6.49 46.16 -6.51
C ASN A 24 -7.53 45.28 -7.23
N GLN A 25 -8.11 45.77 -8.33
CA GLN A 25 -9.08 45.01 -9.13
C GLN A 25 -8.49 43.72 -9.72
N ASN A 26 -7.25 43.77 -10.23
CA ASN A 26 -6.57 42.59 -10.75
C ASN A 26 -6.29 41.56 -9.64
N MET A 27 -5.83 42.01 -8.48
CA MET A 27 -5.61 41.13 -7.32
C MET A 27 -6.91 40.48 -6.85
N LEU A 28 -8.02 41.25 -6.81
CA LEU A 28 -9.32 40.72 -6.43
C LEU A 28 -9.81 39.64 -7.39
N LYS A 29 -9.62 39.84 -8.71
CA LYS A 29 -9.94 38.84 -9.73
C LYS A 29 -9.16 37.54 -9.53
N VAL A 30 -7.83 37.64 -9.34
CA VAL A 30 -6.96 36.47 -9.11
C VAL A 30 -7.33 35.77 -7.80
N THR A 31 -7.63 36.52 -6.74
CA THR A 31 -8.06 35.97 -5.45
C THR A 31 -9.34 35.14 -5.60
N ARG A 32 -10.37 35.70 -6.24
CA ARG A 32 -11.64 35.00 -6.49
C ARG A 32 -11.48 33.75 -7.35
N GLN A 33 -10.61 33.81 -8.36
CA GLN A 33 -10.31 32.64 -9.18
C GLN A 33 -9.71 31.50 -8.34
N ASN A 34 -8.73 31.79 -7.48
CA ASN A 34 -8.11 30.77 -6.63
C ASN A 34 -9.06 30.22 -5.55
N ILE A 35 -9.95 31.06 -5.02
CA ILE A 35 -11.05 30.60 -4.15
C ILE A 35 -11.95 29.61 -4.90
N SER A 36 -12.38 29.98 -6.12
CA SER A 36 -13.21 29.09 -6.94
C SER A 36 -12.50 27.77 -7.27
N ILE A 37 -11.18 27.79 -7.43
CA ILE A 37 -10.38 26.57 -7.58
C ILE A 37 -10.51 25.71 -6.33
N CYS A 38 -10.24 26.23 -5.12
CA CYS A 38 -10.44 25.50 -3.86
C CYS A 38 -11.84 24.89 -3.74
N ASP A 39 -12.87 25.70 -4.00
CA ASP A 39 -14.28 25.29 -3.90
C ASP A 39 -14.66 24.18 -4.88
N SER A 40 -13.91 24.02 -5.98
CA SER A 40 -14.17 22.98 -6.97
C SER A 40 -13.66 21.59 -6.54
N TYR A 41 -12.41 21.48 -6.05
CA TYR A 41 -11.77 20.17 -5.84
C TYR A 41 -11.69 19.75 -4.36
N MET A 42 -11.85 20.66 -3.40
CA MET A 42 -11.95 20.26 -1.98
C MET A 42 -13.13 19.31 -1.71
N PRO A 43 -14.35 19.55 -2.24
CA PRO A 43 -15.46 18.61 -2.07
C PRO A 43 -15.20 17.23 -2.69
N GLU A 44 -14.42 17.16 -3.77
CA GLU A 44 -14.03 15.89 -4.40
C GLU A 44 -13.19 15.02 -3.44
N ILE A 45 -12.20 15.63 -2.78
CA ILE A 45 -11.34 14.95 -1.80
C ILE A 45 -12.16 14.50 -0.58
N GLU A 46 -13.12 15.32 -0.13
CA GLU A 46 -14.03 14.97 0.96
C GLU A 46 -14.95 13.80 0.60
N ALA A 47 -15.46 13.78 -0.63
CA ALA A 47 -16.25 12.66 -1.13
C ALA A 47 -15.44 11.36 -1.13
N PHE A 48 -14.18 11.43 -1.59
CA PHE A 48 -13.28 10.27 -1.56
C PHE A 48 -13.00 9.80 -0.12
N LEU A 49 -12.71 10.73 0.81
CA LEU A 49 -12.51 10.42 2.23
C LEU A 49 -13.71 9.67 2.84
N LYS A 50 -14.94 10.10 2.56
CA LYS A 50 -16.16 9.42 3.04
C LYS A 50 -16.24 7.97 2.53
N VAL A 51 -15.84 7.73 1.28
CA VAL A 51 -15.83 6.37 0.72
C VAL A 51 -14.75 5.52 1.40
N VAL A 52 -13.56 6.05 1.64
CA VAL A 52 -12.48 5.37 2.39
C VAL A 52 -12.98 4.95 3.78
N GLU A 53 -13.66 5.85 4.49
CA GLU A 53 -14.25 5.57 5.81
C GLU A 53 -15.33 4.48 5.75
N SER A 54 -16.20 4.53 4.74
CA SER A 54 -17.26 3.52 4.55
C SER A 54 -16.73 2.11 4.28
N LYS A 55 -15.51 2.00 3.72
CA LYS A 55 -14.81 0.74 3.47
C LYS A 55 -14.01 0.25 4.68
N GLY A 56 -14.15 0.89 5.84
CA GLY A 56 -13.45 0.51 7.08
C GLY A 56 -11.95 0.79 7.08
N ARG A 57 -11.42 1.50 6.08
CA ARG A 57 -10.03 1.94 6.06
C ARG A 57 -9.88 3.14 7.00
N ASN A 58 -8.83 3.17 7.81
CA ASN A 58 -8.59 4.29 8.72
C ASN A 58 -8.16 5.54 7.91
N PRO A 59 -8.98 6.60 7.83
CA PRO A 59 -8.68 7.78 7.01
C PRO A 59 -7.42 8.51 7.47
N ARG A 60 -7.02 8.37 8.74
CA ARG A 60 -5.82 9.03 9.29
C ARG A 60 -4.52 8.53 8.67
N VAL A 61 -4.53 7.30 8.14
CA VAL A 61 -3.34 6.65 7.57
C VAL A 61 -3.17 7.00 6.09
N THR A 62 -4.11 7.74 5.49
CA THR A 62 -4.08 8.07 4.05
C THR A 62 -3.38 9.39 3.73
N GLY A 63 -3.06 10.22 4.72
CA GLY A 63 -2.52 11.58 4.49
C GLY A 63 -3.52 12.60 3.92
N LEU A 64 -4.70 12.17 3.46
CA LEU A 64 -5.72 13.04 2.87
C LEU A 64 -6.26 14.08 3.87
N LEU A 65 -6.36 13.72 5.15
CA LEU A 65 -6.78 14.67 6.20
C LEU A 65 -5.77 15.80 6.41
N SER A 66 -4.47 15.55 6.30
CA SER A 66 -3.45 16.61 6.33
C SER A 66 -3.47 17.44 5.06
N PHE A 67 -3.67 16.79 3.91
CA PHE A 67 -3.77 17.45 2.62
C PHE A 67 -4.92 18.46 2.61
N ILE A 68 -6.13 18.03 2.99
CA ILE A 68 -7.31 18.92 3.02
C ILE A 68 -7.19 20.04 4.05
N ARG A 69 -6.57 19.79 5.21
CA ARG A 69 -6.33 20.84 6.23
C ARG A 69 -5.41 21.92 5.70
N LYS A 70 -4.36 21.55 4.96
CA LYS A 70 -3.46 22.51 4.32
C LYS A 70 -4.25 23.38 3.33
N LEU A 71 -5.09 22.77 2.50
CA LEU A 71 -5.89 23.50 1.51
C LEU A 71 -6.92 24.43 2.14
N ARG A 72 -7.62 23.99 3.20
CA ARG A 72 -8.55 24.84 3.96
C ARG A 72 -7.85 26.08 4.54
N LYS A 73 -6.64 25.90 5.08
CA LYS A 73 -5.85 27.01 5.60
C LYS A 73 -5.56 28.06 4.51
N GLU A 74 -5.14 27.63 3.32
CA GLU A 74 -4.88 28.54 2.20
C GLU A 74 -6.17 29.20 1.69
N HIS A 75 -7.26 28.45 1.61
CA HIS A 75 -8.58 28.98 1.30
C HIS A 75 -9.01 30.09 2.27
N ASP A 76 -8.84 29.87 3.58
CA ASP A 76 -9.14 30.89 4.60
C ASP A 76 -8.24 32.12 4.48
N ILE A 77 -6.98 31.96 4.06
CA ILE A 77 -6.07 33.09 3.77
C ILE A 77 -6.60 33.87 2.56
N LEU A 78 -6.96 33.20 1.47
CA LEU A 78 -7.50 33.85 0.27
C LEU A 78 -8.82 34.58 0.56
N LYS A 79 -9.70 34.02 1.41
CA LYS A 79 -10.93 34.69 1.85
C LYS A 79 -10.67 35.94 2.67
N ARG A 80 -9.66 35.93 3.53
CA ARG A 80 -9.22 37.15 4.24
C ARG A 80 -8.66 38.19 3.29
N VAL A 81 -7.81 37.79 2.34
CA VAL A 81 -7.31 38.69 1.28
C VAL A 81 -8.45 39.27 0.47
N GLU A 82 -9.47 38.49 0.10
CA GLU A 82 -10.65 38.98 -0.61
C GLU A 82 -11.40 40.06 0.19
N SER A 83 -11.63 39.83 1.50
CA SER A 83 -12.28 40.82 2.37
C SER A 83 -11.44 42.09 2.53
N GLU A 84 -10.14 41.97 2.79
CA GLU A 84 -9.21 43.11 2.91
C GLU A 84 -9.15 43.95 1.61
N LEU A 85 -9.26 43.34 0.43
CA LEU A 85 -9.28 44.06 -0.87
C LEU A 85 -10.62 44.75 -1.18
N VAL A 86 -11.72 44.31 -0.56
CA VAL A 86 -13.08 44.83 -0.80
C VAL A 86 -13.48 45.87 0.25
N ASP A 87 -13.14 45.63 1.51
CA ASP A 87 -13.69 46.35 2.67
C ASP A 87 -12.77 47.48 3.18
N GLU A 88 -11.48 47.46 2.82
CA GLU A 88 -10.49 48.42 3.30
C GLU A 88 -9.85 49.20 2.14
N GLU A 89 -9.70 50.52 2.29
CA GLU A 89 -8.85 51.31 1.39
C GLU A 89 -7.39 50.92 1.61
N GLN A 90 -6.81 50.25 0.63
CA GLN A 90 -5.44 49.78 0.70
C GLN A 90 -4.47 50.84 0.17
N ASP A 91 -3.46 51.16 0.96
CA ASP A 91 -2.28 51.89 0.49
C ASP A 91 -1.33 50.95 -0.28
N GLU A 92 -0.30 51.51 -0.90
CA GLU A 92 0.67 50.74 -1.72
C GLU A 92 1.37 49.63 -0.92
N ILE A 93 1.65 49.89 0.37
CA ILE A 93 2.33 48.95 1.27
C ILE A 93 1.38 47.79 1.62
N GLY A 94 0.12 48.09 1.94
CA GLY A 94 -0.95 47.12 2.19
C GLY A 94 -1.18 46.20 1.00
N LEU A 95 -1.31 46.77 -0.21
CA LEU A 95 -1.39 45.99 -1.45
C LEU A 95 -0.17 45.10 -1.67
N GLY A 96 1.04 45.61 -1.41
CA GLY A 96 2.26 44.82 -1.50
C GLY A 96 2.26 43.60 -0.56
N LEU A 97 1.78 43.75 0.67
CA LEU A 97 1.66 42.67 1.64
C LEU A 97 0.57 41.65 1.24
N LEU A 98 -0.58 42.14 0.80
CA LEU A 98 -1.68 41.31 0.30
C LEU A 98 -1.25 40.50 -0.93
N ASN A 99 -0.51 41.12 -1.85
CA ASN A 99 -0.03 40.45 -3.05
C ASN A 99 0.95 39.31 -2.71
N ARG A 100 1.82 39.50 -1.71
CA ARG A 100 2.71 38.41 -1.23
C ARG A 100 1.91 37.23 -0.69
N LYS A 101 0.87 37.49 0.13
CA LYS A 101 -0.04 36.43 0.63
C LYS A 101 -0.76 35.73 -0.53
N LEU A 102 -1.27 36.51 -1.48
CA LEU A 102 -1.99 36.01 -2.66
C LEU A 102 -1.11 35.11 -3.52
N VAL A 103 0.09 35.55 -3.90
CA VAL A 103 1.01 34.77 -4.74
C VAL A 103 1.40 33.46 -4.07
N ALA A 104 1.72 33.48 -2.77
CA ALA A 104 2.07 32.29 -2.02
C ALA A 104 0.90 31.29 -1.94
N SER A 105 -0.30 31.77 -1.58
CA SER A 105 -1.50 30.94 -1.44
C SER A 105 -1.94 30.38 -2.79
N SER A 106 -1.95 31.22 -3.83
CA SER A 106 -2.31 30.83 -5.20
C SER A 106 -1.41 29.72 -5.71
N THR A 107 -0.10 29.79 -5.48
CA THR A 107 0.84 28.74 -5.87
C THR A 107 0.47 27.41 -5.23
N ILE A 108 0.18 27.40 -3.92
CA ILE A 108 -0.17 26.18 -3.19
C ILE A 108 -1.50 25.60 -3.69
N VAL A 109 -2.49 26.44 -3.96
CA VAL A 109 -3.82 26.03 -4.43
C VAL A 109 -3.75 25.43 -5.84
N ASN A 110 -3.07 26.10 -6.77
CA ASN A 110 -2.91 25.58 -8.15
C ASN A 110 -2.12 24.26 -8.14
N HIS A 111 -1.04 24.17 -7.36
CA HIS A 111 -0.31 22.91 -7.18
C HIS A 111 -1.21 21.82 -6.59
N GLY A 112 -2.04 22.16 -5.60
CA GLY A 112 -2.99 21.23 -4.98
C GLY A 112 -4.04 20.69 -5.94
N GLN A 113 -4.57 21.54 -6.83
CA GLN A 113 -5.52 21.14 -7.86
C GLN A 113 -4.88 20.15 -8.84
N VAL A 114 -3.72 20.51 -9.40
CA VAL A 114 -3.02 19.65 -10.36
C VAL A 114 -2.55 18.35 -9.71
N HIS A 115 -2.09 18.39 -8.45
CA HIS A 115 -1.78 17.20 -7.65
C HIS A 115 -3.00 16.28 -7.53
N TRP A 116 -4.16 16.83 -7.19
CA TRP A 116 -5.39 16.05 -7.11
C TRP A 116 -5.81 15.47 -8.48
N ASP A 117 -5.70 16.25 -9.55
CA ASP A 117 -5.99 15.76 -10.90
C ASP A 117 -5.05 14.62 -11.30
N ILE A 118 -3.76 14.70 -10.97
CA ILE A 118 -2.81 13.61 -11.19
C ILE A 118 -3.25 12.36 -10.40
N LEU A 119 -3.59 12.51 -9.12
CA LEU A 119 -4.06 11.40 -8.29
C LEU A 119 -5.31 10.74 -8.88
N LYS A 120 -6.28 11.50 -9.39
CA LYS A 120 -7.48 10.95 -10.03
C LYS A 120 -7.19 10.00 -11.20
N ARG A 121 -6.01 10.11 -11.83
CA ARG A 121 -5.56 9.22 -12.93
C ARG A 121 -4.96 7.90 -12.44
N CYS A 122 -4.59 7.83 -11.16
CA CYS A 122 -3.99 6.64 -10.54
C CYS A 122 -5.06 5.66 -10.05
N ARG A 123 -4.63 4.45 -9.68
CA ARG A 123 -5.49 3.42 -9.08
C ARG A 123 -5.00 2.99 -7.71
N SER A 124 -5.88 2.32 -6.96
CA SER A 124 -5.56 1.61 -5.72
C SER A 124 -4.71 2.45 -4.75
N PHE A 125 -5.14 3.69 -4.51
CA PHE A 125 -4.49 4.66 -3.66
C PHE A 125 -4.33 4.15 -2.23
N ARG A 126 -3.15 4.41 -1.65
CA ARG A 126 -2.82 4.06 -0.27
C ARG A 126 -2.65 5.31 0.60
N ILE A 127 -1.76 6.21 0.21
CA ILE A 127 -1.41 7.37 1.01
C ILE A 127 -0.80 8.49 0.16
N VAL A 128 -1.09 9.75 0.50
CA VAL A 128 -0.46 10.96 -0.05
C VAL A 128 0.63 11.47 0.89
N ASN A 129 1.73 11.98 0.35
CA ASN A 129 2.89 12.54 1.08
C ASN A 129 3.47 11.60 2.16
N GLN A 130 3.58 10.30 1.86
CA GLN A 130 4.23 9.34 2.74
C GLN A 130 5.74 9.54 2.72
N ALA A 131 6.31 9.69 3.92
CA ALA A 131 7.75 9.77 4.10
C ALA A 131 8.40 8.37 4.14
N PHE A 132 9.48 8.21 3.39
CA PHE A 132 10.33 7.02 3.41
C PHE A 132 11.78 7.39 3.69
N GLN A 133 12.53 6.44 4.27
CA GLN A 133 13.95 6.59 4.54
C GLN A 133 14.76 5.78 3.54
N GLY A 134 15.69 6.43 2.84
CA GLY A 134 16.63 5.83 1.89
C GLY A 134 18.03 5.55 2.45
N SER A 135 18.18 5.48 3.78
CA SER A 135 19.42 5.00 4.40
C SER A 135 19.14 4.10 5.60
N ALA A 136 19.93 3.03 5.76
CA ALA A 136 19.84 2.16 6.93
C ALA A 136 20.36 2.86 8.18
N LYS A 137 19.81 2.50 9.34
CA LYS A 137 20.24 3.07 10.63
C LYS A 137 21.70 2.72 10.90
N GLU A 138 22.11 1.51 10.55
CA GLU A 138 23.45 0.97 10.72
C GLU A 138 24.47 1.70 9.84
N ASP A 139 24.12 2.02 8.59
CA ASP A 139 25.01 2.77 7.70
C ASP A 139 25.20 4.21 8.16
N ARG A 140 24.12 4.86 8.62
CA ARG A 140 24.23 6.18 9.27
C ARG A 140 25.12 6.12 10.51
N LYS A 141 24.98 5.10 11.36
CA LYS A 141 25.85 4.92 12.54
C LYS A 141 27.31 4.73 12.13
N LYS A 142 27.59 3.94 11.10
CA LYS A 142 28.95 3.76 10.57
C LYS A 142 29.53 5.09 10.08
N GLN A 143 28.78 5.87 9.29
CA GLN A 143 29.23 7.19 8.84
C GLN A 143 29.51 8.14 10.01
N VAL A 144 28.62 8.20 11.00
CA VAL A 144 28.79 9.04 12.19
C VAL A 144 29.99 8.60 13.04
N SER A 145 30.28 7.29 13.10
CA SER A 145 31.42 6.76 13.84
C SER A 145 32.78 7.10 13.22
N ARG A 146 32.82 7.36 11.91
CA ARG A 146 34.05 7.75 11.18
C ARG A 146 34.47 9.19 11.43
N ILE A 147 33.58 10.04 11.94
CA ILE A 147 33.90 11.43 12.26
C ILE A 147 34.46 11.53 13.67
N ILE A 148 35.62 12.17 13.79
CA ILE A 148 36.21 12.59 15.07
C ILE A 148 35.48 13.88 15.48
N GLY A 149 34.77 13.86 16.60
CA GLY A 149 33.97 14.99 17.05
C GLY A 149 33.21 14.68 18.35
N ASP A 150 32.68 15.73 18.99
CA ASP A 150 31.92 15.65 20.23
C ASP A 150 30.58 14.92 20.02
N GLY A 151 29.99 14.37 21.09
CA GLY A 151 28.70 13.67 21.06
C GLY A 151 27.57 14.51 20.46
N ARG A 152 27.61 15.84 20.65
CA ARG A 152 26.65 16.78 20.04
C ARG A 152 26.79 16.89 18.52
N GLU A 153 28.01 16.97 18.01
CA GLU A 153 28.29 17.04 16.56
C GLU A 153 27.86 15.74 15.87
N LYS A 154 28.15 14.60 16.49
CA LYS A 154 27.70 13.29 16.03
C LYS A 154 26.18 13.18 15.99
N GLN A 155 25.48 13.72 17.00
CA GLN A 155 24.02 13.74 17.03
C GLN A 155 23.43 14.65 15.95
N GLN A 156 23.99 15.84 15.74
CA GLN A 156 23.56 16.77 14.70
C GLN A 156 23.76 16.17 13.31
N LEU A 157 24.94 15.57 13.05
CA LEU A 157 25.22 14.88 11.80
C LEU A 157 24.24 13.74 11.55
N ASN A 158 23.98 12.88 12.54
CA ASN A 158 23.02 11.79 12.39
C ASN A 158 21.61 12.30 12.05
N ARG A 159 21.18 13.43 12.65
CA ARG A 159 19.90 14.08 12.30
C ARG A 159 19.93 14.60 10.87
N THR A 160 21.00 15.28 10.46
CA THR A 160 21.16 15.80 9.10
C THR A 160 21.15 14.66 8.07
N LEU A 161 21.89 13.59 8.29
CA LEU A 161 21.91 12.41 7.41
C LEU A 161 20.54 11.73 7.33
N LYS A 162 19.80 11.70 8.45
CA LYS A 162 18.44 11.16 8.46
C LYS A 162 17.52 12.00 7.59
N GLU A 163 17.50 13.32 7.79
CA GLU A 163 16.64 14.22 7.00
C GLU A 163 17.05 14.27 5.52
N GLN A 164 18.34 14.25 5.21
CA GLN A 164 18.83 14.24 3.82
C GLN A 164 18.45 12.97 3.06
N ALA A 165 18.30 11.84 3.74
CA ALA A 165 17.89 10.58 3.16
C ALA A 165 16.38 10.33 3.28
N LYS A 166 15.61 11.31 3.77
CA LYS A 166 14.15 11.26 3.76
C LYS A 166 13.63 11.70 2.40
N VAL A 167 12.68 10.95 1.85
CA VAL A 167 11.92 11.32 0.65
C VAL A 167 10.44 11.28 0.97
N GLU A 168 9.62 12.05 0.27
CA GLU A 168 8.17 12.07 0.40
C GLU A 168 7.56 11.79 -0.97
N VAL A 169 6.60 10.86 -1.02
CA VAL A 169 5.93 10.41 -2.25
C VAL A 169 4.48 10.07 -1.96
N ASP A 170 3.66 10.01 -2.99
CA ASP A 170 2.36 9.36 -2.91
C ASP A 170 2.49 7.89 -3.28
N VAL A 171 1.72 7.03 -2.61
CA VAL A 171 1.75 5.59 -2.80
C VAL A 171 0.44 5.16 -3.47
N VAL A 172 0.56 4.64 -4.69
CA VAL A 172 -0.55 4.24 -5.56
C VAL A 172 -0.34 2.80 -6.06
N GLU A 173 -1.25 2.31 -6.89
CA GLU A 173 -1.23 0.93 -7.44
C GLU A 173 -1.07 -0.13 -6.34
N GLY A 174 -1.79 0.05 -5.23
CA GLY A 174 -1.79 -0.86 -4.09
C GLY A 174 -0.51 -0.81 -3.23
N GLY A 175 0.48 -0.01 -3.62
CA GLY A 175 1.81 0.04 -3.02
C GLY A 175 2.96 -0.25 -4.00
N SER A 176 2.64 -0.74 -5.20
CA SER A 176 3.63 -1.12 -6.21
C SER A 176 4.21 0.05 -7.00
N GLU A 177 3.60 1.25 -6.92
CA GLU A 177 4.10 2.46 -7.57
C GLU A 177 4.13 3.65 -6.60
N TRP A 178 5.21 4.42 -6.70
CA TRP A 178 5.41 5.69 -6.01
C TRP A 178 5.32 6.83 -7.01
N LEU A 179 4.54 7.85 -6.67
CA LEU A 179 4.35 9.06 -7.44
C LEU A 179 5.08 10.23 -6.76
N ASP A 180 6.00 10.87 -7.48
CA ASP A 180 6.74 12.06 -7.04
C ASP A 180 6.46 13.23 -7.99
N ILE A 181 5.79 14.28 -7.50
CA ILE A 181 5.37 15.42 -8.32
C ILE A 181 6.30 16.61 -8.06
N ARG A 182 6.93 17.12 -9.12
CA ARG A 182 7.97 18.13 -9.05
C ARG A 182 7.65 19.38 -9.85
N TRP A 183 7.56 20.50 -9.14
CA TRP A 183 7.31 21.84 -9.70
C TRP A 183 8.61 22.53 -10.16
N LEU A 184 9.35 21.87 -11.07
CA LEU A 184 10.56 22.44 -11.68
C LEU A 184 10.26 23.04 -13.05
N GLN A 185 10.91 24.15 -13.36
CA GLN A 185 10.86 24.81 -14.67
C GLN A 185 12.09 24.42 -15.49
N ALA A 186 11.95 24.35 -16.82
CA ALA A 186 13.06 24.02 -17.71
C ALA A 186 14.29 24.92 -17.48
N ASP A 187 14.11 26.24 -17.39
CA ASP A 187 15.19 27.19 -17.10
C ASP A 187 15.92 26.92 -15.79
N ARG A 188 15.21 26.45 -14.77
CA ARG A 188 15.82 26.14 -13.48
C ARG A 188 16.66 24.87 -13.57
N LEU A 189 16.22 23.90 -14.36
CA LEU A 189 16.97 22.68 -14.62
C LEU A 189 18.20 22.95 -15.49
N ALA A 190 18.06 23.78 -16.53
CA ALA A 190 19.19 24.21 -17.36
C ALA A 190 20.28 24.93 -16.55
N ARG A 191 19.90 25.80 -15.61
CA ARG A 191 20.89 26.41 -14.69
C ARG A 191 21.62 25.35 -13.85
N GLN A 192 20.89 24.37 -13.31
CA GLN A 192 21.52 23.27 -12.56
C GLN A 192 22.51 22.46 -13.40
N MET A 193 22.18 22.20 -14.67
CA MET A 193 23.05 21.50 -15.60
C MET A 193 24.32 22.32 -15.90
N THR A 194 24.15 23.62 -16.14
CA THR A 194 25.28 24.54 -16.39
C THR A 194 26.22 24.60 -15.19
N ASP A 195 25.68 24.70 -13.97
CA ASP A 195 26.46 24.71 -12.73
C ASP A 195 27.25 23.40 -12.51
N CYS A 196 26.83 22.30 -13.14
CA CYS A 196 27.50 21.01 -13.12
C CYS A 196 28.44 20.77 -14.31
N GLY A 197 28.59 21.75 -15.22
CA GLY A 197 29.52 21.65 -16.35
C GLY A 197 28.97 20.89 -17.57
N TRP A 198 27.66 20.80 -17.71
CA TRP A 198 27.02 20.12 -18.86
C TRP A 198 27.48 20.69 -20.21
N ALA A 199 27.85 19.80 -21.14
CA ALA A 199 28.24 20.15 -22.50
C ALA A 199 27.02 20.36 -23.43
N TRP A 200 26.54 21.60 -23.49
CA TRP A 200 25.34 21.98 -24.25
C TRP A 200 25.46 21.73 -25.76
N GLY A 201 24.48 21.01 -26.33
CA GLY A 201 24.39 20.75 -27.78
C GLY A 201 25.26 19.61 -28.30
N ASP A 202 26.02 18.95 -27.42
CA ASP A 202 26.88 17.81 -27.79
C ASP A 202 26.14 16.47 -27.74
N TYR A 203 24.92 16.44 -27.19
CA TYR A 203 24.14 15.21 -26.93
C TYR A 203 22.78 15.20 -27.63
N GLN A 204 22.33 14.01 -27.99
CA GLN A 204 21.00 13.72 -28.51
C GLN A 204 20.28 12.66 -27.64
N LEU A 205 18.95 12.62 -27.72
CA LEU A 205 18.15 11.64 -26.99
C LEU A 205 18.59 10.20 -27.29
N GLY A 206 18.89 9.46 -26.23
CA GLY A 206 19.40 8.09 -26.30
C GLY A 206 20.91 7.97 -26.10
N ASP A 207 21.67 9.06 -26.27
CA ASP A 207 23.12 9.08 -26.04
C ASP A 207 23.47 8.71 -24.61
N GLY A 208 24.67 8.15 -24.43
CA GLY A 208 25.26 7.95 -23.11
C GLY A 208 26.06 9.19 -22.73
N VAL A 209 25.64 9.86 -21.65
CA VAL A 209 26.36 11.03 -21.11
C VAL A 209 27.25 10.57 -19.96
N ASP A 210 28.46 11.11 -19.87
CA ASP A 210 29.37 10.83 -18.76
C ASP A 210 28.67 11.15 -17.42
N PRO A 211 28.55 10.17 -16.51
CA PRO A 211 27.98 10.39 -15.18
C PRO A 211 28.56 11.61 -14.45
N GLU A 212 29.84 11.93 -14.64
CA GLU A 212 30.49 13.07 -13.98
C GLU A 212 29.85 14.43 -14.35
N GLU A 213 29.24 14.57 -15.52
CA GLU A 213 28.62 15.81 -15.98
C GLU A 213 27.25 16.11 -15.36
N TRP A 214 26.55 15.08 -14.87
CA TRP A 214 25.13 15.23 -14.52
C TRP A 214 24.71 14.61 -13.19
N GLU A 215 25.44 13.62 -12.68
CA GLU A 215 25.09 12.94 -11.44
C GLU A 215 25.08 13.88 -10.22
N ASP A 216 25.88 14.95 -10.30
CA ASP A 216 25.98 15.95 -9.26
C ASP A 216 24.89 17.02 -9.30
N THR A 217 24.05 17.03 -10.35
CA THR A 217 22.91 17.94 -10.43
C THR A 217 21.98 17.72 -9.22
N PRO A 218 21.37 18.79 -8.67
CA PRO A 218 20.43 18.65 -7.56
C PRO A 218 19.28 17.69 -7.86
N LEU A 219 18.78 17.65 -9.11
CA LEU A 219 17.76 16.70 -9.53
C LEU A 219 18.27 15.26 -9.48
N ALA A 220 19.43 14.94 -10.08
CA ALA A 220 19.99 13.59 -10.06
C ALA A 220 20.26 13.11 -8.63
N LYS A 221 20.81 13.97 -7.77
CA LYS A 221 21.00 13.68 -6.34
C LYS A 221 19.70 13.32 -5.63
N GLN A 222 18.60 14.01 -5.95
CA GLN A 222 17.29 13.72 -5.37
C GLN A 222 16.70 12.42 -5.93
N MET A 223 16.89 12.14 -7.22
CA MET A 223 16.48 10.86 -7.83
C MET A 223 17.24 9.68 -7.25
N LYS A 224 18.56 9.80 -7.04
CA LYS A 224 19.38 8.78 -6.37
C LYS A 224 18.87 8.48 -4.95
N ARG A 225 18.45 9.49 -4.20
CA ARG A 225 17.84 9.31 -2.87
C ARG A 225 16.50 8.59 -2.94
N LEU A 226 15.69 8.93 -3.95
CA LEU A 226 14.39 8.28 -4.17
C LEU A 226 14.54 6.81 -4.55
N VAL A 227 15.48 6.48 -5.45
CA VAL A 227 15.87 5.11 -5.78
C VAL A 227 16.36 4.35 -4.55
N ALA A 228 17.26 4.94 -3.76
CA ALA A 228 17.73 4.32 -2.52
C ALA A 228 16.59 4.06 -1.52
N ALA A 229 15.64 4.98 -1.40
CA ALA A 229 14.45 4.80 -0.58
C ALA A 229 13.53 3.70 -1.12
N ALA A 230 13.29 3.62 -2.42
CA ALA A 230 12.47 2.57 -3.03
C ALA A 230 13.07 1.17 -2.78
N LYS A 231 14.38 1.02 -2.98
CA LYS A 231 15.12 -0.24 -2.75
C LYS A 231 15.05 -0.70 -1.30
N MET A 232 15.04 0.24 -0.36
CA MET A 232 14.90 -0.05 1.06
C MET A 232 13.47 -0.34 1.52
N ASN A 233 12.46 0.19 0.83
CA ASN A 233 11.06 0.14 1.24
C ASN A 233 10.23 -0.65 0.22
N ARG A 234 10.59 -1.91 0.02
CA ARG A 234 9.95 -2.83 -0.93
C ARG A 234 8.49 -3.12 -0.56
N HIS A 235 7.63 -3.15 -1.58
CA HIS A 235 6.23 -3.55 -1.47
C HIS A 235 6.06 -4.99 -1.95
N GLU A 236 5.54 -5.89 -1.10
CA GLU A 236 5.46 -7.34 -1.38
C GLU A 236 6.74 -7.88 -2.03
N TYR A 237 7.88 -7.59 -1.38
CA TYR A 237 9.21 -8.01 -1.84
C TYR A 237 9.67 -7.39 -3.15
N ARG A 238 9.00 -6.40 -3.72
CA ARG A 238 9.43 -5.77 -4.97
C ARG A 238 9.77 -4.31 -4.74
N ILE A 239 10.75 -3.83 -5.49
CA ILE A 239 11.04 -2.40 -5.52
C ILE A 239 9.84 -1.72 -6.19
N PRO A 240 9.21 -0.71 -5.57
CA PRO A 240 8.12 0.00 -6.20
C PRO A 240 8.64 0.75 -7.42
N ARG A 241 7.84 0.78 -8.49
CA ARG A 241 8.10 1.63 -9.65
C ARG A 241 8.04 3.10 -9.23
N LEU A 242 8.89 3.92 -9.83
CA LEU A 242 8.89 5.36 -9.62
C LEU A 242 8.26 6.06 -10.80
N ARG A 243 7.19 6.83 -10.58
CA ARG A 243 6.59 7.75 -11.56
C ARG A 243 6.88 9.18 -11.12
N ILE A 244 7.73 9.87 -11.86
CA ILE A 244 8.12 11.25 -11.59
C ILE A 244 7.37 12.17 -12.54
N VAL A 245 6.60 13.11 -12.00
CA VAL A 245 5.79 14.02 -12.81
C VAL A 245 6.38 15.43 -12.76
N PHE A 246 6.61 16.03 -13.92
CA PHE A 246 7.05 17.42 -14.07
C PHE A 246 5.96 18.23 -14.81
N PRO A 247 5.00 18.82 -14.09
CA PRO A 247 3.88 19.52 -14.73
C PRO A 247 4.29 20.73 -15.57
N ASN A 248 5.47 21.31 -15.30
CA ASN A 248 5.95 22.56 -15.90
C ASN A 248 7.17 22.36 -16.82
N ILE A 249 7.46 21.12 -17.22
CA ILE A 249 8.45 20.82 -18.24
C ILE A 249 7.70 20.23 -19.42
N THR A 250 8.01 20.65 -20.63
CA THR A 250 7.42 20.11 -21.86
C THR A 250 8.53 19.49 -22.70
N LYS A 251 8.37 18.22 -23.09
CA LYS A 251 9.33 17.57 -23.98
C LYS A 251 9.44 18.31 -25.31
N GLY A 252 10.67 18.48 -25.81
CA GLY A 252 10.99 19.18 -27.05
C GLY A 252 11.16 20.69 -26.92
N GLU A 253 10.96 21.28 -25.74
CA GLU A 253 11.32 22.69 -25.50
C GLU A 253 12.83 22.89 -25.38
N ASN A 254 13.55 21.91 -24.82
CA ASN A 254 15.00 21.93 -24.68
C ASN A 254 15.56 20.50 -24.79
N GLU A 255 16.32 20.22 -25.85
CA GLU A 255 16.82 18.88 -26.17
C GLU A 255 17.77 18.34 -25.11
N ASP A 256 18.71 19.16 -24.60
CA ASP A 256 19.64 18.76 -23.53
C ASP A 256 18.90 18.40 -22.23
N VAL A 257 17.85 19.13 -21.89
CA VAL A 257 16.99 18.80 -20.73
C VAL A 257 16.32 17.44 -20.93
N ASP A 258 15.82 17.17 -22.13
CA ASP A 258 15.23 15.87 -22.45
C ASP A 258 16.25 14.73 -22.34
N VAL A 259 17.50 14.97 -22.77
CA VAL A 259 18.62 14.03 -22.58
C VAL A 259 18.88 13.76 -21.11
N LEU A 260 18.95 14.79 -20.25
CA LEU A 260 19.13 14.62 -18.81
C LEU A 260 18.01 13.77 -18.19
N LEU A 261 16.75 14.06 -18.55
CA LEU A 261 15.61 13.28 -18.05
C LEU A 261 15.70 11.82 -18.50
N ASP A 262 16.15 11.55 -19.72
CA ASP A 262 16.42 10.19 -20.21
C ASP A 262 17.56 9.49 -19.46
N GLN A 263 18.63 10.20 -19.07
CA GLN A 263 19.65 9.65 -18.16
C GLN A 263 19.06 9.27 -16.79
N ILE A 264 18.19 10.11 -16.25
CA ILE A 264 17.53 9.85 -14.96
C ILE A 264 16.64 8.60 -15.02
N CYS A 265 15.94 8.36 -16.14
CA CYS A 265 15.17 7.12 -16.33
C CYS A 265 16.04 5.86 -16.26
N ARG A 266 17.34 5.98 -16.57
CA ARG A 266 18.31 4.88 -16.63
C ARG A 266 19.22 4.81 -15.39
N LEU A 267 18.90 5.58 -14.35
CA LEU A 267 19.74 5.76 -13.16
C LEU A 267 20.06 4.47 -12.40
N ASP A 268 19.12 3.52 -12.33
CA ASP A 268 19.34 2.20 -11.72
C ASP A 268 18.59 1.14 -12.53
N PRO A 269 19.28 0.10 -13.05
CA PRO A 269 18.67 -0.90 -13.92
C PRO A 269 17.62 -1.79 -13.23
N LEU A 270 17.58 -1.80 -11.89
CA LEU A 270 16.62 -2.59 -11.11
C LEU A 270 15.38 -1.79 -10.71
N VAL A 271 15.38 -0.47 -10.93
CA VAL A 271 14.27 0.41 -10.58
C VAL A 271 13.66 0.99 -11.85
N GLU A 272 12.41 0.62 -12.13
CA GLU A 272 11.67 1.23 -13.23
C GLU A 272 11.34 2.68 -12.86
N ILE A 273 11.89 3.63 -13.62
CA ILE A 273 11.64 5.07 -13.48
C ILE A 273 10.91 5.55 -14.73
N ILE A 274 9.71 6.07 -14.53
CA ILE A 274 8.89 6.69 -15.57
C ILE A 274 8.86 8.19 -15.32
N ILE A 275 9.24 8.98 -16.32
CA ILE A 275 9.11 10.44 -16.29
C ILE A 275 7.90 10.86 -17.13
N GLU A 276 7.03 11.65 -16.52
CA GLU A 276 5.84 12.22 -17.14
C GLU A 276 5.96 13.75 -17.17
N ASP A 277 6.18 14.31 -18.35
CA ASP A 277 6.19 15.75 -18.59
C ASP A 277 4.81 16.28 -19.01
N SER A 278 4.65 17.60 -19.14
CA SER A 278 3.38 18.26 -19.48
C SER A 278 2.77 17.77 -20.81
N SER A 279 3.62 17.29 -21.73
CA SER A 279 3.24 16.81 -23.06
C SER A 279 2.94 15.30 -23.10
N SER A 280 3.18 14.58 -22.01
CA SER A 280 3.04 13.14 -21.95
C SER A 280 1.57 12.70 -22.08
N VAL A 281 1.35 11.44 -22.50
CA VAL A 281 -0.01 10.89 -22.64
C VAL A 281 -0.74 10.89 -21.29
N PHE A 282 -0.03 10.59 -20.20
CA PHE A 282 -0.58 10.60 -18.85
C PHE A 282 -1.09 12.00 -18.46
N MET A 283 -0.31 13.06 -18.75
CA MET A 283 -0.69 14.43 -18.41
C MET A 283 -1.76 15.00 -19.34
N LYS A 284 -1.71 14.69 -20.64
CA LYS A 284 -2.72 15.11 -21.63
C LYS A 284 -4.07 14.41 -21.48
N THR A 285 -4.08 13.20 -20.94
CA THR A 285 -5.33 12.49 -20.67
C THR A 285 -6.12 13.27 -19.61
N PRO A 286 -7.39 13.66 -19.88
CA PRO A 286 -8.18 14.37 -18.88
C PRO A 286 -8.41 13.48 -17.66
N PRO A 287 -8.45 14.04 -16.45
CA PRO A 287 -8.75 13.25 -15.27
C PRO A 287 -10.15 12.63 -15.41
N PRO A 288 -10.35 11.38 -14.97
CA PRO A 288 -11.66 10.75 -15.03
C PRO A 288 -12.68 11.52 -14.19
N ILE A 289 -13.96 11.37 -14.52
CA ILE A 289 -15.04 11.92 -13.71
C ILE A 289 -14.94 11.39 -12.28
N LEU A 290 -15.37 12.19 -11.30
CA LEU A 290 -15.13 11.91 -9.87
C LEU A 290 -15.57 10.49 -9.44
N GLN A 291 -16.71 10.00 -9.92
CA GLN A 291 -17.20 8.68 -9.55
C GLN A 291 -16.27 7.55 -10.01
N ASP A 292 -15.74 7.66 -11.22
CA ASP A 292 -14.80 6.68 -11.77
C ASP A 292 -13.42 6.84 -11.13
N ALA A 293 -12.99 8.09 -10.88
CA ALA A 293 -11.76 8.37 -10.13
C ALA A 293 -11.80 7.72 -8.74
N ILE A 294 -12.88 7.90 -7.98
CA ILE A 294 -13.06 7.29 -6.66
C ILE A 294 -13.03 5.76 -6.76
N ARG A 295 -13.72 5.17 -7.75
CA ARG A 295 -13.71 3.71 -7.96
C ARG A 295 -12.30 3.19 -8.21
N ASN A 296 -11.57 3.86 -9.11
CA ASN A 296 -10.20 3.51 -9.46
C ASN A 296 -9.26 3.65 -8.25
N LEU A 297 -9.38 4.74 -7.50
CA LEU A 297 -8.57 5.04 -6.33
C LEU A 297 -8.83 4.08 -5.16
N ILE A 298 -10.05 3.58 -4.97
CA ILE A 298 -10.31 2.55 -3.96
C ILE A 298 -9.62 1.24 -4.31
N GLY A 299 -9.56 0.92 -5.61
CA GLY A 299 -9.00 -0.31 -6.15
C GLY A 299 -9.93 -1.51 -6.02
N ASP A 300 -9.53 -2.62 -6.64
CA ASP A 300 -10.17 -3.91 -6.38
C ASP A 300 -9.58 -4.50 -5.08
N GLU A 301 -10.44 -4.98 -4.19
CA GLU A 301 -9.98 -5.67 -2.98
C GLU A 301 -9.38 -7.04 -3.26
N PHE A 302 -9.60 -7.59 -4.47
CA PHE A 302 -9.07 -8.87 -4.93
C PHE A 302 -7.83 -8.74 -5.83
N ASP A 303 -7.35 -7.51 -6.06
CA ASP A 303 -6.14 -7.24 -6.83
C ASP A 303 -4.94 -8.00 -6.25
N GLY A 304 -4.30 -8.83 -7.06
CA GLY A 304 -3.15 -9.65 -6.65
C GLY A 304 -3.49 -11.09 -6.31
N LEU A 305 -4.77 -11.48 -6.28
CA LEU A 305 -5.16 -12.89 -6.29
C LEU A 305 -4.88 -13.53 -7.66
N THR A 306 -4.48 -14.80 -7.63
CA THR A 306 -4.23 -15.60 -8.84
C THR A 306 -5.46 -16.45 -9.18
N ASN A 307 -5.53 -16.97 -10.41
CA ASN A 307 -6.61 -17.86 -10.84
C ASN A 307 -6.59 -19.20 -10.10
N SER A 308 -5.42 -19.62 -9.60
CA SER A 308 -5.25 -20.80 -8.79
C SER A 308 -4.74 -20.40 -7.41
N LEU A 309 -5.48 -20.78 -6.37
CA LEU A 309 -5.20 -20.39 -4.99
C LEU A 309 -4.69 -21.60 -4.20
N ASN A 310 -3.53 -21.43 -3.58
CA ASN A 310 -2.94 -22.41 -2.69
C ASN A 310 -3.47 -22.21 -1.27
N MET A 311 -4.13 -23.24 -0.74
CA MET A 311 -4.83 -23.17 0.53
C MET A 311 -3.90 -23.52 1.70
N ASP A 312 -3.70 -22.58 2.61
CA ASP A 312 -3.09 -22.85 3.90
C ASP A 312 -4.06 -23.63 4.82
N HIS A 313 -3.51 -24.38 5.77
CA HIS A 313 -4.28 -25.15 6.76
C HIS A 313 -5.34 -24.31 7.49
N THR A 314 -5.04 -23.03 7.78
CA THR A 314 -5.99 -22.14 8.45
C THR A 314 -7.23 -21.89 7.62
N ILE A 315 -7.10 -21.75 6.30
CA ILE A 315 -8.24 -21.57 5.39
C ILE A 315 -9.06 -22.85 5.28
N LEU A 316 -8.40 -24.00 5.22
CA LEU A 316 -9.09 -25.30 5.22
C LEU A 316 -9.93 -25.47 6.51
N VAL A 317 -9.40 -25.05 7.66
CA VAL A 317 -10.13 -25.04 8.94
C VAL A 317 -11.29 -24.02 8.93
N ASP A 318 -11.05 -22.81 8.44
CA ASP A 318 -12.08 -21.78 8.35
C ASP A 318 -13.28 -22.22 7.50
N LEU A 319 -13.01 -22.97 6.41
CA LEU A 319 -14.00 -23.50 5.48
C LEU A 319 -14.78 -24.71 5.98
N ILE A 320 -14.44 -25.30 7.12
CA ILE A 320 -15.15 -26.48 7.65
C ILE A 320 -15.61 -26.31 9.09
N SER A 321 -15.14 -25.28 9.79
CA SER A 321 -15.45 -25.02 11.19
C SER A 321 -16.96 -24.97 11.44
N ASP A 322 -17.41 -25.61 12.53
CA ASP A 322 -18.81 -25.48 12.97
C ASP A 322 -19.19 -24.01 13.25
N ILE A 323 -18.22 -23.17 13.64
CA ILE A 323 -18.47 -21.73 13.85
C ILE A 323 -18.88 -21.05 12.55
N THR A 324 -18.27 -21.42 11.42
CA THR A 324 -18.61 -20.90 10.10
C THR A 324 -19.96 -21.40 9.62
N HIS A 325 -20.29 -22.68 9.86
CA HIS A 325 -21.43 -23.33 9.19
C HIS A 325 -22.70 -23.46 10.04
N PHE A 326 -22.65 -23.22 11.36
CA PHE A 326 -23.79 -23.33 12.26
C PHE A 326 -24.08 -22.06 13.08
N LYS A 327 -25.35 -21.91 13.46
CA LYS A 327 -25.82 -20.84 14.35
C LYS A 327 -25.59 -21.20 15.83
N LEU A 328 -24.35 -21.10 16.28
CA LEU A 328 -23.96 -21.47 17.64
C LEU A 328 -24.30 -20.40 18.67
N GLN A 329 -24.51 -20.80 19.92
CA GLN A 329 -24.55 -19.92 21.09
C GLN A 329 -23.21 -20.02 21.84
N SER A 330 -22.62 -18.86 22.14
CA SER A 330 -21.45 -18.76 23.02
C SER A 330 -21.77 -19.35 24.39
N GLN A 331 -20.82 -20.08 24.97
CA GLN A 331 -20.97 -20.74 26.26
C GLN A 331 -19.87 -20.29 27.24
N PRO A 332 -20.17 -20.10 28.55
CA PRO A 332 -19.22 -19.53 29.50
C PRO A 332 -17.92 -20.34 29.69
N TRP A 333 -17.97 -21.65 29.45
CA TRP A 333 -16.80 -22.54 29.57
C TRP A 333 -15.90 -22.56 28.34
N GLN A 334 -16.34 -21.97 27.22
CA GLN A 334 -15.50 -21.86 26.02
C GLN A 334 -14.41 -20.82 26.23
N ALA A 335 -13.28 -20.97 25.53
CA ALA A 335 -12.25 -19.94 25.52
C ALA A 335 -12.81 -18.61 25.00
N GLN A 336 -12.38 -17.49 25.59
CA GLN A 336 -12.85 -16.15 25.23
C GLN A 336 -12.71 -15.88 23.72
N THR A 337 -11.64 -16.36 23.08
CA THR A 337 -11.43 -16.24 21.63
C THR A 337 -12.51 -16.94 20.83
N THR A 338 -12.91 -18.16 21.21
CA THR A 338 -14.00 -18.91 20.57
C THR A 338 -15.34 -18.20 20.78
N GLN A 339 -15.61 -17.69 21.99
CA GLN A 339 -16.83 -16.93 22.28
C GLN A 339 -16.96 -15.71 21.35
N LEU A 340 -15.88 -14.93 21.21
CA LEU A 340 -15.84 -13.77 20.33
C LEU A 340 -16.04 -14.14 18.84
N GLN A 341 -15.46 -15.25 18.39
CA GLN A 341 -15.67 -15.74 17.01
C GLN A 341 -17.13 -16.11 16.74
N ILE A 342 -17.78 -16.79 17.68
CA ILE A 342 -19.21 -17.17 17.58
C ILE A 342 -20.10 -15.92 17.55
N GLU A 343 -19.84 -14.96 18.44
CA GLU A 343 -20.59 -13.69 18.50
C GLU A 343 -20.41 -12.86 17.22
N GLU A 344 -19.18 -12.78 16.72
CA GLU A 344 -18.86 -12.10 15.47
C GLU A 344 -19.61 -12.72 14.29
N GLU A 345 -19.57 -14.05 14.13
CA GLU A 345 -20.23 -14.75 13.03
C GLU A 345 -21.75 -14.52 13.05
N ARG A 346 -22.35 -14.58 14.26
CA ARG A 346 -23.77 -14.35 14.47
C ARG A 346 -24.19 -12.93 14.13
N ARG A 347 -23.44 -11.92 14.61
CA ARG A 347 -23.84 -10.50 14.49
C ARG A 347 -23.95 -10.03 13.04
N GLN A 348 -23.15 -10.60 12.14
CA GLN A 348 -23.07 -10.14 10.75
C GLN A 348 -23.59 -11.17 9.74
N GLY A 349 -24.27 -12.22 10.21
CA GLY A 349 -24.94 -13.21 9.38
C GLY A 349 -23.98 -14.08 8.56
N GLY A 350 -22.82 -14.44 9.11
CA GLY A 350 -21.82 -15.24 8.42
C GLY A 350 -20.61 -14.42 7.96
N VAL A 351 -19.83 -13.84 8.89
CA VAL A 351 -18.65 -13.03 8.55
C VAL A 351 -17.65 -13.84 7.72
N MET A 352 -17.42 -15.09 8.10
CA MET A 352 -16.38 -15.90 7.48
C MET A 352 -16.73 -16.22 6.03
N VAL A 353 -17.93 -16.72 5.74
CA VAL A 353 -18.36 -17.03 4.36
C VAL A 353 -18.44 -15.77 3.49
N ARG A 354 -18.84 -14.63 4.05
CA ARG A 354 -18.87 -13.34 3.34
C ARG A 354 -17.48 -12.82 3.00
N ALA A 355 -16.46 -13.17 3.80
CA ALA A 355 -15.07 -12.85 3.52
C ALA A 355 -14.45 -13.84 2.52
N LEU A 356 -14.65 -15.14 2.73
CA LEU A 356 -14.00 -16.19 1.94
C LEU A 356 -14.60 -16.39 0.56
N TYR A 357 -15.92 -16.52 0.43
CA TYR A 357 -16.52 -16.93 -0.84
C TYR A 357 -16.20 -15.98 -2.01
N PRO A 358 -16.26 -14.65 -1.87
CA PRO A 358 -15.84 -13.75 -2.95
C PRO A 358 -14.39 -13.95 -3.41
N ILE A 359 -13.50 -14.32 -2.47
CA ILE A 359 -12.09 -14.63 -2.76
C ILE A 359 -11.96 -15.94 -3.53
N LEU A 360 -12.78 -16.96 -3.20
CA LEU A 360 -12.67 -18.31 -3.77
C LEU A 360 -13.44 -18.50 -5.08
N GLN A 361 -14.49 -17.71 -5.31
CA GLN A 361 -15.37 -17.83 -6.47
C GLN A 361 -14.61 -17.75 -7.80
N GLY A 362 -14.90 -18.71 -8.70
CA GLY A 362 -14.36 -18.75 -10.06
C GLY A 362 -12.87 -19.10 -10.13
N ARG A 363 -12.26 -19.56 -9.03
CA ARG A 363 -10.84 -19.90 -8.95
C ARG A 363 -10.63 -21.38 -8.69
N THR A 364 -9.50 -21.88 -9.17
CA THR A 364 -9.04 -23.24 -8.88
C THR A 364 -8.48 -23.28 -7.47
N LEU A 365 -9.03 -24.13 -6.62
CA LEU A 365 -8.57 -24.31 -5.24
C LEU A 365 -7.69 -25.55 -5.14
N ILE A 366 -6.48 -25.38 -4.62
CA ILE A 366 -5.48 -26.44 -4.49
C ILE A 366 -4.88 -26.47 -3.09
N CYS A 367 -4.43 -27.64 -2.65
CA CYS A 367 -3.55 -27.79 -1.50
C CYS A 367 -2.50 -28.86 -1.78
N THR A 368 -1.35 -28.77 -1.13
CA THR A 368 -0.31 -29.80 -1.19
C THR A 368 -0.76 -31.07 -0.48
N GLN A 369 -0.13 -32.20 -0.81
CA GLN A 369 -0.42 -33.48 -0.16
C GLN A 369 -0.14 -33.42 1.34
N GLU A 370 0.98 -32.84 1.77
CA GLU A 370 1.34 -32.74 3.18
C GLU A 370 0.40 -31.81 3.95
N ALA A 371 -0.19 -30.81 3.28
CA ALA A 371 -1.24 -29.98 3.86
C ALA A 371 -2.52 -30.78 4.09
N ALA A 372 -2.93 -31.59 3.11
CA ALA A 372 -4.11 -32.44 3.22
C ALA A 372 -3.94 -33.50 4.33
N GLU A 373 -2.79 -34.19 4.36
CA GLU A 373 -2.42 -35.14 5.40
C GLU A 373 -2.53 -34.53 6.79
N HIS A 374 -1.82 -33.42 7.01
CA HIS A 374 -1.80 -32.75 8.31
C HIS A 374 -3.17 -32.20 8.71
N PHE A 375 -3.95 -31.69 7.75
CA PHE A 375 -5.31 -31.24 7.98
C PHE A 375 -6.20 -32.37 8.53
N HIS A 376 -6.13 -33.57 7.94
CA HIS A 376 -6.87 -34.74 8.42
C HIS A 376 -6.37 -35.28 9.75
N GLU A 377 -5.06 -35.24 10.02
CA GLU A 377 -4.51 -35.56 11.35
C GLU A 377 -5.11 -34.65 12.43
N VAL A 378 -5.15 -33.34 12.18
CA VAL A 378 -5.74 -32.36 13.10
C VAL A 378 -7.22 -32.66 13.32
N LEU A 379 -7.99 -32.87 12.25
CA LEU A 379 -9.42 -33.18 12.33
C LEU A 379 -9.71 -34.44 13.13
N SER A 380 -8.93 -35.51 12.94
CA SER A 380 -9.09 -36.76 13.69
C SER A 380 -8.88 -36.57 15.20
N THR A 381 -7.98 -35.66 15.56
CA THR A 381 -7.60 -35.40 16.94
C THR A 381 -8.65 -34.53 17.64
N VAL A 382 -8.98 -33.38 17.04
CA VAL A 382 -9.75 -32.32 17.72
C VAL A 382 -11.12 -32.02 17.10
N GLY A 383 -11.40 -32.39 15.84
CA GLY A 383 -12.63 -31.98 15.15
C GLY A 383 -13.91 -32.66 15.65
N THR A 384 -15.04 -31.95 15.57
CA THR A 384 -16.38 -32.53 15.80
C THR A 384 -16.74 -33.55 14.71
N ALA A 385 -17.88 -34.24 14.86
CA ALA A 385 -18.35 -35.17 13.82
C ALA A 385 -18.65 -34.45 12.50
N THR A 386 -19.31 -33.28 12.58
CA THR A 386 -19.69 -32.46 11.43
C THR A 386 -18.49 -31.78 10.79
N GLU A 387 -17.52 -31.30 11.57
CA GLU A 387 -16.26 -30.76 11.05
C GLU A 387 -15.43 -31.83 10.32
N ARG A 388 -15.36 -33.05 10.86
CA ARG A 388 -14.68 -34.17 10.21
C ARG A 388 -15.36 -34.56 8.89
N GLU A 389 -16.69 -34.59 8.87
CA GLU A 389 -17.45 -34.89 7.66
C GLU A 389 -17.24 -33.81 6.58
N ARG A 390 -17.39 -32.53 6.93
CA ARG A 390 -17.08 -31.42 6.01
C ARG A 390 -15.62 -31.44 5.55
N GLY A 391 -14.69 -31.76 6.43
CA GLY A 391 -13.27 -31.91 6.11
C GLY A 391 -13.00 -33.00 5.06
N ARG A 392 -13.62 -34.17 5.18
CA ARG A 392 -13.52 -35.25 4.18
C ARG A 392 -14.08 -34.84 2.83
N LEU A 393 -15.24 -34.17 2.82
CA LEU A 393 -15.87 -33.69 1.59
C LEU A 393 -15.05 -32.56 0.93
N LEU A 394 -14.53 -31.62 1.72
CA LEU A 394 -13.74 -30.50 1.20
C LEU A 394 -12.39 -30.95 0.65
N VAL A 395 -11.71 -31.87 1.34
CA VAL A 395 -10.39 -32.38 0.97
C VAL A 395 -10.44 -33.91 0.95
N PRO A 396 -10.89 -34.55 -0.14
CA PRO A 396 -11.06 -36.00 -0.23
C PRO A 396 -9.74 -36.76 -0.10
N TYR A 397 -9.50 -37.36 1.07
CA TYR A 397 -8.26 -38.05 1.38
C TYR A 397 -8.40 -39.58 1.40
N ASP A 398 -9.59 -40.08 1.72
CA ASP A 398 -9.94 -41.51 1.68
C ASP A 398 -10.55 -41.94 0.33
N ASP A 399 -10.42 -43.22 0.02
CA ASP A 399 -10.87 -43.81 -1.25
C ASP A 399 -12.40 -43.71 -1.45
N GLU A 400 -13.17 -43.83 -0.36
CA GLU A 400 -14.63 -43.73 -0.38
C GLU A 400 -15.05 -42.35 -0.90
N THR A 401 -14.55 -41.27 -0.29
CA THR A 401 -14.90 -39.90 -0.69
C THR A 401 -14.31 -39.55 -2.05
N ARG A 402 -13.10 -40.04 -2.37
CA ARG A 402 -12.49 -39.85 -3.71
C ARG A 402 -13.28 -40.52 -4.84
N SER A 403 -14.05 -41.55 -4.54
CA SER A 403 -14.91 -42.24 -5.50
C SER A 403 -16.26 -41.56 -5.74
N MET A 404 -16.65 -40.59 -4.89
CA MET A 404 -17.88 -39.82 -5.04
C MET A 404 -17.80 -38.85 -6.22
N SER A 405 -18.95 -38.56 -6.85
CA SER A 405 -19.02 -37.49 -7.85
C SER A 405 -18.83 -36.11 -7.20
N THR A 406 -18.38 -35.13 -7.97
CA THR A 406 -18.21 -33.76 -7.48
C THR A 406 -19.55 -33.17 -7.04
N GLU A 407 -20.61 -33.49 -7.76
CA GLU A 407 -21.98 -33.07 -7.48
C GLU A 407 -22.47 -33.64 -6.14
N ASP A 408 -22.21 -34.92 -5.86
CA ASP A 408 -22.61 -35.56 -4.60
C ASP A 408 -21.85 -34.97 -3.41
N ILE A 409 -20.53 -34.79 -3.55
CA ILE A 409 -19.69 -34.16 -2.52
C ILE A 409 -20.24 -32.76 -2.20
N ARG A 410 -20.51 -31.99 -3.25
CA ARG A 410 -20.98 -30.61 -3.11
C ARG A 410 -22.37 -30.55 -2.47
N SER A 411 -23.31 -31.38 -2.90
CA SER A 411 -24.65 -31.48 -2.32
C SER A 411 -24.56 -31.82 -0.84
N ARG A 412 -23.76 -32.83 -0.49
CA ARG A 412 -23.58 -33.25 0.91
C ARG A 412 -22.92 -32.17 1.76
N PHE A 413 -21.94 -31.46 1.21
CA PHE A 413 -21.30 -30.34 1.91
C PHE A 413 -22.29 -29.21 2.22
N GLU A 414 -23.16 -28.89 1.26
CA GLU A 414 -24.20 -27.87 1.41
C GLU A 414 -25.25 -28.24 2.47
N GLU A 415 -25.64 -29.52 2.55
CA GLU A 415 -26.52 -30.03 3.63
C GLU A 415 -25.93 -29.83 5.03
N LEU A 416 -24.60 -29.82 5.16
CA LEU A 416 -23.88 -29.62 6.41
C LEU A 416 -23.63 -28.14 6.74
N SER A 417 -24.25 -27.21 5.99
CA SER A 417 -24.12 -25.77 6.22
C SER A 417 -25.44 -25.02 6.29
N THR A 418 -25.49 -23.99 7.14
CA THR A 418 -26.56 -22.99 7.13
C THR A 418 -26.36 -21.88 6.10
N HIS A 419 -25.26 -21.89 5.35
CA HIS A 419 -24.93 -20.92 4.31
C HIS A 419 -24.93 -21.59 2.94
N PRO A 420 -25.59 -20.98 1.93
CA PRO A 420 -25.57 -21.53 0.58
C PRO A 420 -24.16 -21.44 -0.01
N LEU A 421 -23.70 -22.52 -0.61
CA LEU A 421 -22.40 -22.57 -1.26
C LEU A 421 -22.54 -21.99 -2.68
N PRO A 422 -21.78 -20.97 -3.10
CA PRO A 422 -21.89 -20.46 -4.46
C PRO A 422 -21.51 -21.51 -5.50
N HIS A 423 -22.21 -21.53 -6.63
CA HIS A 423 -22.08 -22.55 -7.69
C HIS A 423 -20.67 -22.65 -8.28
N ASN A 424 -19.93 -21.54 -8.29
CA ASN A 424 -18.59 -21.42 -8.85
C ASN A 424 -17.47 -21.46 -7.78
N VAL A 425 -17.77 -21.82 -6.54
CA VAL A 425 -16.74 -22.18 -5.55
C VAL A 425 -16.41 -23.67 -5.71
N GLN A 426 -15.13 -23.97 -5.93
CA GLN A 426 -14.66 -25.34 -6.12
C GLN A 426 -14.73 -26.12 -4.81
N VAL A 427 -15.58 -27.15 -4.78
CA VAL A 427 -15.62 -28.19 -3.74
C VAL A 427 -15.83 -29.51 -4.48
N PRO A 428 -14.93 -30.50 -4.35
CA PRO A 428 -13.77 -30.55 -3.46
C PRO A 428 -12.55 -29.71 -3.91
N ILE A 429 -11.65 -29.42 -2.97
CA ILE A 429 -10.33 -28.82 -3.22
C ILE A 429 -9.42 -29.90 -3.82
N ARG A 430 -8.61 -29.51 -4.81
CA ARG A 430 -7.71 -30.44 -5.50
C ARG A 430 -6.42 -30.63 -4.71
N ILE A 431 -6.15 -31.87 -4.31
CA ILE A 431 -4.87 -32.25 -3.68
C ILE A 431 -3.84 -32.45 -4.79
N LEU A 432 -2.66 -31.86 -4.62
CA LEU A 432 -1.56 -31.99 -5.56
C LEU A 432 -0.70 -33.22 -5.25
N ASP A 433 -0.29 -33.91 -6.29
CA ASP A 433 0.63 -35.05 -6.24
C ASP A 433 2.09 -34.58 -6.43
N GLU A 434 2.50 -33.60 -5.61
CA GLU A 434 3.88 -33.12 -5.55
C GLU A 434 4.28 -33.02 -4.08
N THR A 435 5.45 -33.58 -3.74
CA THR A 435 5.99 -33.56 -2.38
C THR A 435 7.07 -32.51 -2.23
N TRP A 436 7.09 -31.85 -1.07
CA TRP A 436 7.99 -30.75 -0.78
C TRP A 436 8.78 -31.00 0.51
N THR A 437 10.00 -31.47 0.30
CA THR A 437 11.05 -31.64 1.30
C THR A 437 12.19 -30.63 1.11
N MET A 438 13.10 -30.52 2.07
CA MET A 438 14.31 -29.70 1.90
C MET A 438 15.15 -30.09 0.68
N ALA A 439 15.16 -31.38 0.31
CA ALA A 439 15.85 -31.85 -0.89
C ALA A 439 15.18 -31.27 -2.16
N THR A 440 13.84 -31.31 -2.23
CA THR A 440 13.10 -30.75 -3.37
C THR A 440 13.17 -29.22 -3.41
N VAL A 441 13.25 -28.52 -2.27
CA VAL A 441 13.48 -27.07 -2.23
C VAL A 441 14.87 -26.75 -2.80
N THR A 442 15.89 -27.51 -2.43
CA THR A 442 17.25 -27.36 -2.97
C THR A 442 17.27 -27.58 -4.47
N GLN A 443 16.57 -28.61 -4.95
CA GLN A 443 16.43 -28.86 -6.38
C GLN A 443 15.68 -27.73 -7.09
N ALA A 444 14.57 -27.25 -6.53
CA ALA A 444 13.80 -26.15 -7.09
C ALA A 444 14.60 -24.84 -7.20
N VAL A 445 15.52 -24.59 -6.27
CA VAL A 445 16.49 -23.47 -6.39
C VAL A 445 17.50 -23.72 -7.50
N ALA A 446 18.03 -24.94 -7.61
CA ALA A 446 18.96 -25.31 -8.68
C ALA A 446 18.32 -25.19 -10.08
N ASP A 447 17.03 -25.52 -10.18
CA ASP A 447 16.23 -25.42 -11.41
C ASP A 447 15.75 -23.98 -11.70
N GLY A 448 16.00 -23.02 -10.81
CA GLY A 448 15.55 -21.63 -10.95
C GLY A 448 14.05 -21.40 -10.71
N ARG A 449 13.31 -22.39 -10.22
CA ARG A 449 11.90 -22.24 -9.81
C ARG A 449 11.75 -21.44 -8.52
N LEU A 450 12.75 -21.51 -7.65
CA LEU A 450 12.82 -20.73 -6.42
C LEU A 450 14.07 -19.84 -6.42
N PRO A 451 13.99 -18.62 -5.85
CA PRO A 451 15.17 -17.81 -5.61
C PRO A 451 16.02 -18.44 -4.50
N LYS A 452 17.30 -18.10 -4.44
CA LYS A 452 18.22 -18.77 -3.51
C LYS A 452 17.89 -18.48 -2.05
N VAL A 453 17.33 -17.30 -1.75
CA VAL A 453 16.81 -16.93 -0.41
C VAL A 453 15.72 -17.88 0.10
N ALA A 454 15.03 -18.62 -0.78
CA ALA A 454 14.01 -19.58 -0.35
C ALA A 454 14.58 -20.69 0.53
N LEU A 455 15.85 -21.08 0.32
CA LEU A 455 16.54 -22.05 1.17
C LEU A 455 16.74 -21.50 2.59
N ASP A 456 17.21 -20.26 2.70
CA ASP A 456 17.43 -19.60 3.98
C ASP A 456 16.10 -19.44 4.73
N VAL A 457 15.02 -19.04 4.04
CA VAL A 457 13.66 -18.96 4.60
C VAL A 457 13.16 -20.32 5.09
N ALA A 458 13.34 -21.38 4.30
CA ALA A 458 12.94 -22.74 4.67
C ALA A 458 13.68 -23.23 5.93
N GLN A 459 14.98 -22.92 6.05
CA GLN A 459 15.80 -23.27 7.21
C GLN A 459 15.46 -22.44 8.45
N CYS A 460 15.37 -21.10 8.31
CA CYS A 460 15.07 -20.19 9.41
C CYS A 460 13.68 -20.44 10.01
N GLY A 461 12.69 -20.77 9.17
CA GLY A 461 11.32 -21.00 9.63
C GLY A 461 11.12 -22.30 10.40
N ALA A 462 12.10 -23.21 10.37
CA ALA A 462 11.99 -24.58 10.90
C ALA A 462 10.63 -25.21 10.56
N PHE A 463 10.17 -24.99 9.32
CA PHE A 463 8.82 -25.35 8.93
C PHE A 463 8.65 -26.87 9.06
N LYS A 464 7.60 -27.28 9.78
CA LYS A 464 7.11 -28.68 9.69
C LYS A 464 6.71 -28.98 8.24
N SER A 465 6.73 -30.26 7.86
CA SER A 465 6.50 -30.75 6.48
C SER A 465 5.35 -30.03 5.76
N SER A 466 4.19 -29.89 6.40
CA SER A 466 3.02 -29.22 5.81
C SER A 466 3.25 -27.74 5.51
N LYS A 467 3.78 -26.95 6.46
CA LYS A 467 4.07 -25.53 6.23
C LYS A 467 5.15 -25.35 5.15
N LEU A 468 6.18 -26.19 5.16
CA LEU A 468 7.23 -26.15 4.14
C LEU A 468 6.60 -26.33 2.76
N SER A 469 5.78 -27.37 2.59
CA SER A 469 5.12 -27.66 1.32
C SER A 469 4.25 -26.51 0.81
N ILE A 470 3.38 -25.96 1.67
CA ILE A 470 2.43 -24.91 1.30
C ILE A 470 3.19 -23.69 0.77
N TYR A 471 4.14 -23.15 1.54
CA TYR A 471 4.79 -21.89 1.17
C TYR A 471 5.80 -22.07 0.04
N MET A 472 6.53 -23.19 -0.01
CA MET A 472 7.51 -23.43 -1.08
C MET A 472 6.83 -23.72 -2.42
N TYR A 473 5.73 -24.48 -2.41
CA TYR A 473 4.92 -24.70 -3.60
C TYR A 473 4.32 -23.38 -4.13
N GLY A 474 3.67 -22.60 -3.26
CA GLY A 474 3.10 -21.31 -3.65
C GLY A 474 4.15 -20.37 -4.22
N TRP A 475 5.33 -20.32 -3.61
CA TRP A 475 6.45 -19.54 -4.11
C TRP A 475 6.93 -20.01 -5.48
N ALA A 476 7.19 -21.31 -5.64
CA ALA A 476 7.76 -21.88 -6.85
C ALA A 476 6.83 -21.80 -8.06
N THR A 477 5.52 -21.79 -7.82
CA THR A 477 4.50 -21.71 -8.88
C THR A 477 3.97 -20.30 -9.12
N GLY A 478 4.35 -19.34 -8.27
CA GLY A 478 3.79 -17.98 -8.30
C GLY A 478 2.31 -17.91 -7.89
N ASN A 479 1.74 -19.02 -7.40
CA ASN A 479 0.36 -19.05 -6.91
C ASN A 479 0.25 -18.34 -5.56
N VAL A 480 -0.86 -17.64 -5.37
CA VAL A 480 -1.13 -16.95 -4.12
C VAL A 480 -1.47 -17.97 -3.05
N THR A 481 -0.75 -17.92 -1.94
CA THR A 481 -1.08 -18.71 -0.75
C THR A 481 -2.02 -17.91 0.13
N ILE A 482 -3.23 -18.41 0.35
CA ILE A 482 -4.22 -17.76 1.22
C ILE A 482 -4.10 -18.32 2.62
N THR A 483 -4.09 -17.45 3.63
CA THR A 483 -3.99 -17.82 5.04
C THR A 483 -4.79 -16.86 5.93
N SER A 484 -5.30 -17.37 7.05
CA SER A 484 -5.86 -16.55 8.13
C SER A 484 -4.86 -16.36 9.28
N ASN A 485 -3.65 -16.90 9.15
CA ASN A 485 -2.57 -16.71 10.11
C ASN A 485 -1.95 -15.31 9.96
N LYS A 486 -2.15 -14.45 10.96
CA LYS A 486 -1.70 -13.05 10.91
C LYS A 486 -0.19 -12.88 10.95
N GLU A 487 0.52 -13.82 11.56
CA GLU A 487 1.96 -13.72 11.82
C GLU A 487 2.80 -14.21 10.64
N VAL A 488 2.32 -15.21 9.91
CA VAL A 488 3.15 -15.94 8.92
C VAL A 488 3.64 -15.03 7.79
N ARG A 489 2.81 -14.10 7.31
CA ARG A 489 3.20 -13.11 6.29
C ARG A 489 4.33 -12.20 6.79
N GLY A 490 4.24 -11.73 8.03
CA GLY A 490 5.26 -10.87 8.65
C GLY A 490 6.57 -11.61 8.92
N GLN A 491 6.48 -12.86 9.37
CA GLN A 491 7.64 -13.72 9.64
C GLN A 491 8.39 -14.06 8.35
N ILE A 492 7.69 -14.58 7.33
CA ILE A 492 8.28 -14.86 6.02
C ILE A 492 8.87 -13.58 5.44
N ARG A 493 8.18 -12.44 5.59
CA ARG A 493 8.74 -11.17 5.14
C ARG A 493 10.05 -10.81 5.81
N THR A 494 10.13 -10.97 7.11
CA THR A 494 11.35 -10.73 7.87
C THR A 494 12.49 -11.64 7.43
N TRP A 495 12.21 -12.93 7.22
CA TRP A 495 13.23 -13.89 6.78
C TRP A 495 13.73 -13.62 5.35
N VAL A 496 12.83 -13.27 4.42
CA VAL A 496 13.23 -12.90 3.05
C VAL A 496 14.12 -11.65 3.08
N GLU A 497 13.66 -10.57 3.73
CA GLU A 497 14.41 -9.30 3.74
C GLU A 497 15.74 -9.39 4.52
N ALA A 498 15.83 -10.26 5.53
CA ALA A 498 17.06 -10.46 6.29
C ALA A 498 18.11 -11.32 5.58
N ASN A 499 17.70 -12.22 4.66
CA ASN A 499 18.60 -13.20 4.03
C ASN A 499 18.76 -13.01 2.52
N ARG A 500 18.00 -12.12 1.88
CA ARG A 500 18.17 -11.80 0.46
C ARG A 500 19.60 -11.38 0.16
N ARG A 501 20.15 -11.90 -0.93
CA ARG A 501 21.54 -11.67 -1.35
C ARG A 501 21.65 -10.53 -2.35
N ASP A 502 20.57 -10.24 -3.07
CA ASP A 502 20.46 -9.11 -3.98
C ASP A 502 19.05 -8.49 -3.95
N ASP A 503 18.85 -7.48 -4.78
CA ASP A 503 17.60 -6.72 -4.87
C ASP A 503 16.56 -7.37 -5.81
N GLN A 504 16.93 -8.40 -6.58
CA GLN A 504 16.03 -9.13 -7.47
C GLN A 504 15.32 -10.30 -6.78
N GLU A 505 15.92 -10.88 -5.73
CA GLU A 505 15.29 -11.93 -4.95
C GLU A 505 13.98 -11.45 -4.30
N CYS A 506 12.88 -12.14 -4.59
CA CYS A 506 11.52 -11.81 -4.13
C CYS A 506 10.93 -12.96 -3.31
N GLY A 507 10.08 -12.65 -2.33
CA GLY A 507 9.35 -13.62 -1.50
C GLY A 507 8.09 -14.21 -2.16
N PRO A 508 7.43 -15.16 -1.49
CA PRO A 508 6.17 -15.74 -1.95
C PRO A 508 5.00 -14.75 -1.83
N ILE A 509 3.98 -14.91 -2.66
CA ILE A 509 2.76 -14.08 -2.57
C ILE A 509 1.82 -14.70 -1.54
N ILE A 510 1.61 -13.98 -0.43
CA ILE A 510 0.77 -14.44 0.68
C ILE A 510 -0.40 -13.48 0.87
N TRP A 511 -1.61 -13.99 0.66
CA TRP A 511 -2.84 -13.27 0.87
C TRP A 511 -3.41 -13.58 2.25
N ARG A 512 -3.59 -12.55 3.07
CA ARG A 512 -4.10 -12.71 4.43
C ARG A 512 -5.57 -12.33 4.51
N ILE A 513 -6.35 -13.16 5.19
CA ILE A 513 -7.71 -12.83 5.63
C ILE A 513 -7.67 -12.41 7.09
N ASP A 514 -8.37 -11.33 7.44
CA ASP A 514 -8.31 -10.72 8.78
C ASP A 514 -9.22 -11.41 9.81
N VAL A 515 -10.05 -12.33 9.33
CA VAL A 515 -11.01 -13.15 10.09
C VAL A 515 -10.48 -14.59 10.12
N THR A 516 -10.68 -15.30 11.23
CA THR A 516 -10.29 -16.72 11.40
C THR A 516 -11.27 -17.43 12.32
N ARG A 517 -11.40 -18.75 12.19
CA ARG A 517 -12.25 -19.62 12.98
C ARG A 517 -11.44 -20.79 13.51
N ASN A 518 -11.74 -21.16 14.74
CA ASN A 518 -11.19 -22.36 15.35
C ASN A 518 -12.11 -23.55 15.10
N LEU A 519 -11.55 -24.75 15.21
CA LEU A 519 -12.36 -25.95 15.38
C LEU A 519 -13.00 -25.92 16.76
N LEU A 520 -14.25 -26.38 16.86
CA LEU A 520 -14.85 -26.66 18.15
C LEU A 520 -14.30 -28.01 18.62
N ALA A 521 -13.24 -27.96 19.42
CA ALA A 521 -12.64 -29.15 19.98
C ALA A 521 -13.69 -30.08 20.63
N LYS A 522 -13.35 -31.36 20.87
CA LYS A 522 -14.18 -32.32 21.64
C LYS A 522 -14.67 -31.79 23.02
N SER A 523 -14.11 -30.69 23.51
CA SER A 523 -14.57 -29.90 24.68
C SER A 523 -15.76 -28.96 24.39
N ALA A 524 -16.45 -29.08 23.26
CA ALA A 524 -17.75 -28.45 23.03
C ALA A 524 -18.81 -28.86 24.08
N THR A 525 -18.56 -29.93 24.84
CA THR A 525 -19.33 -30.31 26.03
C THR A 525 -18.82 -29.61 27.30
N PRO A 526 -19.72 -29.24 28.24
CA PRO A 526 -19.33 -28.64 29.52
C PRO A 526 -18.32 -29.54 30.27
N PRO A 527 -17.34 -28.93 30.98
CA PRO A 527 -16.49 -29.65 31.93
C PRO A 527 -17.35 -30.50 32.89
N SER A 528 -16.89 -31.70 33.22
CA SER A 528 -17.62 -32.68 34.04
C SER A 528 -18.12 -32.13 35.38
N ALA A 529 -17.45 -31.11 35.95
CA ALA A 529 -17.89 -30.42 37.17
C ALA A 529 -19.21 -29.63 37.02
N LEU A 530 -19.51 -29.11 35.82
CA LEU A 530 -20.74 -28.32 35.56
C LEU A 530 -21.97 -29.18 35.25
N LYS A 531 -21.77 -30.47 34.93
CA LYS A 531 -22.90 -31.42 34.74
C LYS A 531 -23.53 -31.85 36.06
N ALA A 532 -22.83 -31.67 37.19
CA ALA A 532 -23.28 -32.13 38.50
C ALA A 532 -24.29 -31.18 39.19
N GLU A 533 -24.38 -29.90 38.78
CA GLU A 533 -25.26 -28.92 39.45
C GLU A 533 -26.69 -28.85 38.91
N ASN A 534 -26.98 -29.51 37.77
CA ASN A 534 -28.32 -29.48 37.15
C ASN A 534 -29.07 -30.82 37.20
N GLY A 535 -28.56 -31.82 37.92
CA GLY A 535 -29.27 -33.05 38.24
C GLY A 535 -30.13 -32.86 39.48
N LEU A 536 -31.26 -32.17 39.36
CA LEU A 536 -32.31 -32.22 40.38
C LEU A 536 -32.87 -33.65 40.39
N ASP A 537 -32.41 -34.41 41.36
CA ASP A 537 -32.84 -35.76 41.69
C ASP A 537 -34.30 -35.70 42.17
N VAL A 538 -35.23 -35.95 41.25
CA VAL A 538 -36.65 -36.19 41.55
C VAL A 538 -36.77 -37.64 42.00
N ASP A 539 -36.17 -37.98 43.14
CA ASP A 539 -36.44 -39.27 43.81
C ASP A 539 -35.93 -39.28 45.26
N THR A 540 -36.43 -38.36 46.09
CA THR A 540 -36.37 -38.58 47.55
C THR A 540 -37.53 -37.89 48.28
N LEU A 541 -38.76 -38.28 47.90
CA LEU A 541 -39.96 -38.07 48.71
C LEU A 541 -40.52 -39.41 49.18
N THR A 542 -39.71 -40.24 49.85
CA THR A 542 -40.23 -41.24 50.81
C THR A 542 -39.11 -41.88 51.62
N ARG A 543 -38.87 -41.38 52.84
CA ARG A 543 -38.99 -42.17 54.08
C ARG A 543 -38.51 -41.36 55.28
N GLN A 544 -39.38 -41.37 56.28
CA GLN A 544 -39.30 -40.69 57.56
C GLN A 544 -38.36 -41.42 58.55
N ARG A 545 -37.81 -40.60 59.46
CA ARG A 545 -37.49 -40.82 60.88
C ARG A 545 -36.02 -40.69 61.24
#